data_AF-B9TJM0-F1
#
_entry.id   AF-B9TJM0-F1
#
_cell.length_a   1.000
_cell.length_b   1.000
_cell.length_c   1.000
_cell.angle_alpha   90.00
_cell.angle_beta   90.00
_cell.angle_gamma   90.00
#
_symmetry.space_group_name_H-M   'P 1'
#
loop_
_entity.id
_entity.type
_entity.pdbx_description
1 polymer ?
#
loop_
_entity_poly.entity_id
_entity_poly.type
_entity_poly.pdbx_seq_one_letter_code
_entity_poly.pdbx_strand_id
1 'polypeptide(L)'
;MNNTVSRPVMSKTDAQLREILARRIMILDGAMGTIIQQYKLDETAYRGGPDGAFIDFAPPADAGARELFVKGNNELLTLTQPH
;
A
#
# COMPACT_ATOMS: atom_id res chain seq x y z
N MET A 1 -26.91 -30.90 -20.83
CA MET A 1 -26.01 -29.75 -21.06
C MET A 1 -25.02 -29.75 -19.90
N ASN A 2 -23.83 -30.32 -20.11
CA ASN A 2 -22.86 -30.47 -19.02
C ASN A 2 -21.98 -29.22 -18.98
N ASN A 3 -22.24 -28.37 -17.98
CA ASN A 3 -21.46 -27.16 -17.75
C ASN A 3 -20.15 -27.57 -17.04
N THR A 4 -19.14 -27.97 -17.81
CA THR A 4 -17.78 -28.19 -17.30
C THR A 4 -17.17 -26.84 -16.93
N VAL A 5 -17.38 -26.41 -15.69
CA VAL A 5 -16.61 -25.33 -15.08
C VAL A 5 -15.17 -25.83 -14.97
N SER A 6 -14.28 -25.32 -15.82
CA SER A 6 -12.85 -25.56 -15.74
C SER A 6 -12.36 -25.11 -14.35
N ARG A 7 -11.97 -26.07 -13.49
CA ARG A 7 -11.37 -25.71 -12.19
C ARG A 7 -10.04 -25.01 -12.48
N PRO A 8 -9.78 -23.83 -11.92
CA PRO A 8 -8.50 -23.17 -12.11
C PRO A 8 -7.39 -24.08 -11.60
N VAL A 9 -6.32 -24.21 -12.39
CA VAL A 9 -5.11 -24.93 -11.98
C VAL A 9 -4.59 -24.27 -10.72
N MET A 10 -4.48 -25.05 -9.65
CA MET A 10 -4.12 -24.58 -8.33
C MET A 10 -2.64 -24.17 -8.32
N SER A 11 -2.35 -22.93 -7.92
CA SER A 11 -0.97 -22.47 -7.76
C SER A 11 -0.32 -23.14 -6.55
N LYS A 12 1.02 -23.20 -6.55
CA LYS A 12 1.79 -23.68 -5.38
C LYS A 12 1.43 -22.91 -4.11
N THR A 13 1.26 -21.58 -4.22
CA THR A 13 0.89 -20.72 -3.10
C THR A 13 -0.50 -21.04 -2.55
N ASP A 14 -1.50 -21.25 -3.42
CA ASP A 14 -2.86 -21.61 -2.96
C ASP A 14 -2.90 -22.96 -2.24
N ALA A 15 -2.16 -23.96 -2.76
CA ALA A 15 -2.03 -25.26 -2.12
C ALA A 15 -1.40 -25.13 -0.71
N GLN A 16 -0.34 -24.34 -0.57
CA GLN A 16 0.32 -24.09 0.72
C GLN A 16 -0.61 -23.38 1.73
N LEU A 17 -1.31 -22.33 1.29
CA LEU A 17 -2.24 -21.60 2.16
C LEU A 17 -3.36 -22.52 2.69
N ARG A 18 -3.90 -23.39 1.84
CA ARG A 18 -4.95 -24.35 2.25
C ARG A 18 -4.45 -25.40 3.23
N GLU A 19 -3.23 -25.91 3.03
CA GLU A 19 -2.63 -26.84 3.99
C GLU A 19 -2.49 -26.21 5.37
N ILE A 20 -2.06 -24.94 5.43
CA ILE A 20 -1.92 -24.20 6.69
C ILE A 20 -3.28 -23.94 7.33
N LEU A 21 -4.25 -23.44 6.55
CA LEU A 21 -5.60 -23.13 7.02
C LEU A 21 -6.36 -24.37 7.54
N ALA A 22 -6.06 -25.56 7.01
CA ALA A 22 -6.64 -26.81 7.50
C ALA A 22 -6.11 -27.24 8.87
N ARG A 23 -4.90 -26.79 9.24
CA ARG A 23 -4.23 -27.17 10.50
C ARG A 23 -4.36 -26.12 11.60
N ARG A 24 -4.53 -24.84 11.24
CA ARG A 24 -4.61 -23.73 12.19
C ARG A 24 -5.33 -22.52 11.61
N ILE A 25 -5.84 -21.69 12.52
CA ILE A 25 -6.41 -20.39 12.17
C ILE A 25 -5.27 -19.44 11.79
N MET A 26 -5.39 -18.79 10.63
CA MET A 26 -4.52 -17.69 10.23
C MET A 26 -5.14 -16.36 10.66
N ILE A 27 -4.29 -15.43 11.09
CA ILE A 27 -4.69 -14.07 11.45
C ILE A 27 -4.12 -13.15 10.39
N LEU A 28 -4.95 -12.25 9.88
CA LEU A 28 -4.52 -11.14 9.03
C LEU A 28 -4.21 -9.93 9.91
N ASP A 29 -3.28 -9.10 9.45
CA ASP A 29 -2.98 -7.82 10.07
C ASP A 29 -4.19 -6.88 10.05
N GLY A 30 -4.17 -5.91 10.94
CA GLY A 30 -5.23 -4.92 11.11
C GLY A 30 -5.13 -3.76 10.12
N ALA A 31 -5.95 -2.72 10.36
CA ALA A 31 -5.95 -1.52 9.53
C ALA A 31 -4.61 -0.74 9.65
N MET A 32 -3.77 -0.85 8.63
CA MET A 32 -2.50 -0.11 8.53
C MET A 32 -2.69 1.41 8.65
N GLY A 33 -3.76 1.97 8.05
CA GLY A 33 -4.01 3.41 8.07
C GLY A 33 -4.18 3.99 9.48
N THR A 34 -4.82 3.26 10.39
CA THR A 34 -4.96 3.69 11.79
C THR A 34 -3.61 3.73 12.50
N ILE A 35 -2.74 2.76 12.23
CA ILE A 35 -1.37 2.73 12.75
C ILE A 35 -0.57 3.92 12.18
N ILE A 36 -0.66 4.19 10.86
CA ILE A 36 0.01 5.33 10.23
C ILE A 36 -0.41 6.67 10.85
N GLN A 37 -1.70 6.85 11.14
CA GLN A 37 -2.21 8.07 11.75
C GLN A 37 -1.60 8.36 13.13
N GLN A 38 -1.20 7.33 13.89
CA GLN A 38 -0.58 7.49 15.21
C GLN A 38 0.81 8.14 15.13
N TYR A 39 1.54 7.96 14.03
CA TYR A 39 2.86 8.59 13.82
C TYR A 39 2.77 10.10 13.55
N LYS A 40 1.57 10.62 13.27
CA LYS A 40 1.33 12.05 13.00
C LYS A 40 2.28 12.64 11.94
N LEU A 41 2.58 11.84 10.92
CA LEU A 41 3.48 12.23 9.83
C LEU A 41 3.00 13.52 9.14
N ASP A 42 3.96 14.40 8.87
CA ASP A 42 3.74 15.68 8.20
C ASP A 42 4.00 15.56 6.68
N GLU A 43 3.78 16.64 5.96
CA GLU A 43 3.98 16.67 4.50
C GLU A 43 5.42 16.28 4.12
N THR A 44 6.42 16.76 4.88
CA THR A 44 7.83 16.46 4.68
C THR A 44 8.12 14.96 4.77
N ALA A 45 7.51 14.26 5.73
CA ALA A 45 7.65 12.81 5.85
C ALA A 45 7.06 12.06 4.64
N TYR A 46 5.91 12.50 4.13
CA TYR A 46 5.32 11.92 2.89
C TYR A 46 6.12 12.28 1.64
N ARG A 47 6.98 13.30 1.69
CA ARG A 47 7.89 13.65 0.58
C ARG A 47 9.23 12.93 0.61
N GLY A 48 9.57 12.27 1.72
CA GLY A 48 10.85 11.58 1.92
C GLY A 48 11.91 12.42 2.63
N GLY A 49 11.52 13.48 3.33
CA GLY A 49 12.45 14.35 4.04
C GLY A 49 13.09 15.42 3.14
N PRO A 50 14.12 16.13 3.64
CA PRO A 50 14.78 17.21 2.92
C PRO A 50 15.42 16.77 1.59
N ASP A 51 15.89 15.53 1.51
CA ASP A 51 16.52 14.93 0.32
C ASP A 51 15.60 13.88 -0.34
N GLY A 52 14.29 13.97 -0.09
CA GLY A 52 13.30 12.99 -0.51
C GLY A 52 12.95 13.06 -1.99
N ALA A 53 12.56 11.93 -2.57
CA ALA A 53 12.21 11.82 -4.00
C ALA A 53 11.02 12.70 -4.44
N PHE A 54 10.22 13.20 -3.50
CA PHE A 54 9.04 14.02 -3.79
C PHE A 54 9.12 15.42 -3.18
N ILE A 55 10.30 15.88 -2.74
CA ILE A 55 10.45 17.22 -2.15
C ILE A 55 10.04 18.33 -3.12
N ASP A 56 10.45 18.20 -4.39
CA ASP A 56 10.17 19.15 -5.47
C ASP A 56 8.88 18.83 -6.25
N PHE A 57 8.09 17.85 -5.81
CA PHE A 57 6.87 17.46 -6.50
C PHE A 57 5.82 18.59 -6.40
N ALA A 58 5.58 19.24 -7.53
CA ALA A 58 4.74 20.42 -7.66
C ALA A 58 3.76 20.27 -8.85
N PRO A 59 2.65 21.03 -8.86
CA PRO A 59 1.74 21.03 -10.00
C PRO A 59 2.41 21.63 -11.25
N PRO A 60 1.89 21.31 -12.45
CA PRO A 60 2.32 21.92 -13.70
C PRO A 60 2.24 23.45 -13.66
N ALA A 61 3.18 24.13 -14.31
CA ALA A 61 3.30 25.59 -14.29
C ALA A 61 2.06 26.32 -14.84
N ASP A 62 1.28 25.66 -15.70
CA ASP A 62 0.06 26.15 -16.32
C ASP A 62 -1.22 25.82 -15.53
N ALA A 63 -1.14 25.01 -14.47
CA ALA A 63 -2.30 24.56 -13.68
C ALA A 63 -2.79 25.59 -12.63
N GLY A 64 -2.20 26.79 -12.59
CA GLY A 64 -2.47 27.82 -11.58
C GLY A 64 -1.77 27.55 -10.25
N ALA A 65 -1.75 28.55 -9.36
CA ALA A 65 -1.06 28.50 -8.08
C ALA A 65 -1.84 27.66 -7.04
N ARG A 66 -1.94 26.35 -7.24
CA ARG A 66 -2.48 25.41 -6.26
C ARG A 66 -1.36 24.65 -5.59
N GLU A 67 -1.43 24.52 -4.27
CA GLU A 67 -0.51 23.65 -3.54
C GLU A 67 -0.89 22.18 -3.74
N LEU A 68 0.09 21.32 -4.07
CA LEU A 68 -0.12 19.90 -4.31
C LEU A 68 0.43 19.10 -3.14
N PHE A 69 -0.45 18.69 -2.23
CA PHE A 69 -0.07 17.86 -1.07
C PHE A 69 0.00 16.38 -1.44
N VAL A 70 0.99 15.68 -0.87
CA VAL A 70 1.12 14.23 -0.97
C VAL A 70 0.75 13.50 0.32
N LYS A 71 0.62 14.24 1.44
CA LYS A 71 0.16 13.68 2.72
C LYS A 71 -1.20 13.00 2.59
N GLY A 72 -1.27 11.78 3.11
CA GLY A 72 -2.44 10.91 3.06
C GLY A 72 -2.37 9.80 2.02
N ASN A 73 -1.41 9.87 1.08
CA ASN A 73 -1.08 8.76 0.19
C ASN A 73 -0.12 7.79 0.90
N ASN A 74 -0.68 6.79 1.57
CA ASN A 74 0.08 5.86 2.41
C ASN A 74 1.03 4.98 1.61
N GLU A 75 0.74 4.73 0.33
CA GLU A 75 1.58 3.97 -0.58
C GLU A 75 2.94 4.64 -0.79
N LEU A 76 3.01 5.97 -0.72
CA LEU A 76 4.27 6.71 -0.78
C LEU A 76 5.18 6.39 0.40
N LEU A 77 4.63 6.04 1.57
CA LEU A 77 5.43 5.73 2.76
C LEU A 77 6.29 4.47 2.55
N THR A 78 5.92 3.56 1.65
CA THR A 78 6.79 2.44 1.25
C THR A 78 8.07 2.92 0.56
N LEU A 79 8.05 4.09 -0.09
CA LEU A 79 9.21 4.68 -0.76
C LEU A 79 9.92 5.72 0.12
N THR A 80 9.16 6.48 0.90
CA THR A 80 9.67 7.63 1.67
C THR A 80 10.04 7.30 3.11
N GLN A 81 9.55 6.16 3.64
CA GLN A 81 9.82 5.64 4.97
C GLN A 81 9.94 4.10 4.94
N PRO A 82 10.90 3.51 4.20
CA PRO A 82 11.00 2.06 4.01
C PRO A 82 11.60 1.31 5.22
N HIS A 83 11.97 2.02 6.29
CA HIS A 83 12.78 1.53 7.40
C HIS A 83 11.95 0.91 8.52
#